data_AF-A0A2N2THN4-F1
#
_entry.id   AF-A0A2N2THN4-F1
#
_cell.length_a   1.000
_cell.length_b   1.000
_cell.length_c   1.000
_cell.angle_alpha   90.00
_cell.angle_beta   90.00
_cell.angle_gamma   90.00
#
_symmetry.space_group_name_H-M   'P 1'
#
loop_
_entity.id
_entity.type
_entity.pdbx_description
1 polymer ?
#
loop_
_entity_poly.entity_id
_entity_poly.type
_entity_poly.pdbx_seq_one_letter_code
_entity_poly.pdbx_strand_id
1 'polypeptide(L)'
;MTSLRTFAKLEILDAQETELLHRCRGVLEDLSARLAKAAAQKDAERAQHEARSKSILSKLETSAMGKLPPAGRIALIAQHVPERLPESGITATLVQRVLEEGFQEALARLADSLAASSEKSETELVDEACRKFDDQAPHLMRLAQTHIERLQPHFA
;
A
#
# COMPACT_ATOMS: atom_id res chain seq x y z
N MET A 1 4.09 28.04 -34.41
CA MET A 1 3.40 28.20 -35.71
C MET A 1 4.31 28.11 -36.94
N THR A 2 5.62 27.90 -36.78
CA THR A 2 6.60 27.98 -37.88
C THR A 2 6.86 26.67 -38.63
N SER A 3 6.70 25.50 -38.02
CA SER A 3 7.09 24.23 -38.67
C SER A 3 6.13 23.79 -39.79
N LEU A 4 4.80 23.75 -39.56
CA LEU A 4 3.81 23.29 -40.56
C LEU A 4 3.63 24.21 -41.78
N ARG A 5 3.73 25.54 -41.58
CA ARG A 5 3.74 26.51 -42.69
C ARG A 5 4.96 26.34 -43.62
N THR A 6 6.03 25.73 -43.11
CA THR A 6 7.24 25.44 -43.90
C THR A 6 7.04 24.20 -44.76
N PHE A 7 6.29 23.19 -44.30
CA PHE A 7 5.94 22.00 -45.10
C PHE A 7 5.00 22.31 -46.26
N ALA A 8 4.01 23.18 -46.06
CA ALA A 8 3.11 23.63 -47.13
C ALA A 8 3.83 24.43 -48.23
N LYS A 9 4.95 25.10 -47.91
CA LYS A 9 5.80 25.81 -48.89
C LYS A 9 6.68 24.88 -49.73
N LEU A 10 6.86 23.63 -49.30
CA LEU A 10 7.69 22.64 -49.99
C LEU A 10 6.87 21.75 -50.95
N GLU A 11 5.57 22.03 -51.16
CA GLU A 11 4.62 21.24 -51.98
C GLU A 11 4.49 19.76 -51.58
N ILE A 12 4.89 19.40 -50.35
CA ILE A 12 4.90 18.00 -49.89
C ILE A 12 3.49 17.51 -49.53
N LEU A 13 2.60 18.42 -49.14
CA LEU A 13 1.25 18.11 -48.67
C LEU A 13 0.26 19.10 -49.30
N ASP A 14 -0.89 18.59 -49.74
CA ASP A 14 -1.96 19.45 -50.24
C ASP A 14 -2.71 20.17 -49.09
N ALA A 15 -3.68 21.02 -49.44
CA ALA A 15 -4.45 21.80 -48.47
C ALA A 15 -5.28 20.92 -47.53
N GLN A 16 -5.80 19.79 -48.04
CA GLN A 16 -6.61 18.84 -47.27
C GLN A 16 -5.73 18.04 -46.30
N GLU A 17 -4.56 17.59 -46.74
CA GLU A 17 -3.57 16.90 -45.91
C GLU A 17 -3.02 17.82 -44.81
N THR A 18 -2.78 19.10 -45.12
CA THR A 18 -2.38 20.11 -44.13
C THR A 18 -3.47 20.33 -43.08
N GLU A 19 -4.73 20.41 -43.49
CA GLU A 19 -5.86 20.54 -42.56
C GLU A 19 -6.01 19.30 -41.66
N LEU A 20 -5.89 18.10 -42.22
CA LEU A 20 -5.91 16.85 -41.47
C LEU A 20 -4.79 16.80 -40.44
N LEU A 21 -3.56 17.20 -40.78
CA LEU A 21 -2.44 17.27 -39.84
C LEU A 21 -2.71 18.25 -38.69
N HIS A 22 -3.31 19.41 -38.97
CA HIS A 22 -3.69 20.36 -37.93
C HIS A 22 -4.76 19.79 -36.98
N ARG A 23 -5.76 19.09 -37.52
CA ARG A 23 -6.78 18.40 -36.71
C ARG A 23 -6.16 17.28 -35.87
N CYS A 24 -5.34 16.42 -36.47
CA CYS A 24 -4.62 15.35 -35.77
C CYS A 24 -3.73 15.90 -34.65
N ARG A 25 -3.01 16.99 -34.91
CA ARG A 25 -2.21 17.69 -33.90
C ARG A 25 -3.09 18.19 -32.75
N GLY A 26 -4.22 18.83 -33.04
CA GLY A 26 -5.16 19.29 -32.00
C GLY A 26 -5.70 18.15 -31.14
N VAL A 27 -6.02 17.00 -31.74
CA VAL A 27 -6.43 15.79 -31.01
C VAL A 27 -5.29 15.26 -30.14
N LEU A 28 -4.05 15.24 -30.63
CA LEU A 28 -2.88 14.83 -29.83
C LEU A 28 -2.65 15.77 -28.64
N GLU A 29 -2.77 17.08 -28.84
CA GLU A 29 -2.66 18.08 -27.77
C GLU A 29 -3.74 17.85 -26.69
N ASP A 30 -5.01 17.63 -27.08
CA ASP A 30 -6.10 17.32 -26.13
C ASP A 30 -5.87 15.99 -25.38
N LEU A 31 -5.50 14.92 -26.08
CA LEU A 31 -5.21 13.63 -25.46
C LEU A 31 -4.04 13.73 -24.47
N SER A 32 -2.98 14.46 -24.82
CA SER A 32 -1.85 14.69 -23.92
C SER A 32 -2.25 15.47 -22.67
N ALA A 33 -3.10 16.49 -22.79
CA ALA A 33 -3.63 17.25 -21.65
C ALA A 33 -4.50 16.37 -20.75
N ARG A 34 -5.35 15.52 -21.33
CA ARG A 34 -6.19 14.57 -20.58
C ARG A 34 -5.37 13.52 -19.85
N LEU A 35 -4.33 12.99 -20.48
CA LEU A 35 -3.39 12.06 -19.86
C LEU A 35 -2.63 12.73 -18.70
N ALA A 36 -2.14 13.96 -18.89
CA ALA A 36 -1.48 14.71 -17.82
C ALA A 36 -2.40 14.95 -16.62
N LYS A 37 -3.67 15.30 -16.88
CA LYS A 37 -4.68 15.46 -15.83
C LYS A 37 -4.96 14.15 -15.08
N ALA A 38 -5.13 13.04 -15.81
CA ALA A 38 -5.37 11.74 -15.21
C ALA A 38 -4.18 11.26 -14.38
N ALA A 39 -2.95 11.50 -14.85
CA ALA A 39 -1.73 11.21 -14.09
C ALA A 39 -1.68 12.01 -12.78
N ALA A 40 -1.92 13.32 -12.84
CA ALA A 40 -1.94 14.18 -11.66
C ALA A 40 -3.02 13.77 -10.65
N GLN A 41 -4.20 13.33 -11.11
CA GLN A 41 -5.25 12.81 -10.24
C GLN A 41 -4.81 11.51 -9.54
N LYS A 42 -4.24 10.57 -10.30
CA LYS A 42 -3.74 9.31 -9.75
C LYS A 42 -2.62 9.53 -8.72
N ASP A 43 -1.74 10.49 -8.96
CA ASP A 43 -0.68 10.83 -8.02
C ASP A 43 -1.24 11.50 -6.75
N ALA A 44 -2.26 12.34 -6.88
CA ALA A 44 -2.95 12.92 -5.72
C ALA A 44 -3.69 11.85 -4.90
N GLU A 45 -4.36 10.89 -5.55
CA GLU A 45 -5.02 9.76 -4.88
C GLU A 45 -4.01 8.88 -4.14
N ARG A 46 -2.85 8.59 -4.74
CA ARG A 46 -1.76 7.86 -4.09
C ARG A 46 -1.23 8.60 -2.87
N ALA A 47 -0.95 9.90 -3.00
CA ALA A 47 -0.47 10.72 -1.89
C ALA A 47 -1.48 10.77 -0.74
N GLN A 48 -2.78 10.87 -1.06
CA GLN A 48 -3.85 10.83 -0.06
C GLN A 48 -3.92 9.46 0.63
N HIS A 49 -3.84 8.37 -0.13
CA HIS A 49 -3.84 7.02 0.42
C HIS A 49 -2.63 6.78 1.33
N GLU A 50 -1.42 7.17 0.90
CA GLU A 50 -0.20 7.05 1.70
C GLU A 50 -0.28 7.86 3.00
N ALA A 51 -0.79 9.11 2.93
CA ALA A 51 -0.96 9.94 4.11
C ALA A 51 -1.95 9.31 5.10
N ARG A 52 -3.05 8.76 4.59
CA ARG A 52 -4.06 8.07 5.39
C ARG A 52 -3.53 6.79 6.02
N SER A 53 -2.80 5.97 5.26
CA SER A 53 -2.17 4.76 5.78
C SER A 53 -1.21 5.07 6.92
N LYS A 54 -0.35 6.09 6.76
CA LYS A 54 0.56 6.54 7.84
C LYS A 54 -0.21 6.98 9.09
N SER A 55 -1.31 7.72 8.92
CA SER A 55 -2.18 8.12 10.03
C SER A 55 -2.77 6.90 10.76
N ILE A 56 -3.35 5.95 10.01
CA ILE A 56 -3.92 4.71 10.56
C ILE A 56 -2.85 3.88 11.27
N LEU A 57 -1.65 3.77 10.69
CA LEU A 57 -0.53 3.04 11.31
C LEU A 57 -0.21 3.61 12.69
N SER A 58 -0.05 4.94 12.81
CA SER A 58 0.21 5.59 14.11
C SER A 58 -0.89 5.33 15.15
N LYS A 59 -2.15 5.22 14.69
CA LYS A 59 -3.29 4.88 15.56
C LYS A 59 -3.27 3.40 15.97
N LEU A 60 -2.93 2.50 15.06
CA LEU A 60 -2.77 1.07 15.37
C LEU A 60 -1.64 0.84 16.39
N GLU A 61 -0.51 1.52 16.24
CA GLU A 61 0.64 1.45 17.16
C GLU A 61 0.29 1.88 18.60
N THR A 62 -0.62 2.85 18.74
CA THR A 62 -1.06 3.35 20.06
C THR A 62 -2.23 2.57 20.65
N SER A 63 -2.95 1.82 19.81
CA SER A 63 -4.11 1.00 20.18
C SER A 63 -3.73 -0.33 20.88
N ALA A 64 -4.72 -1.21 21.09
CA ALA A 64 -4.49 -2.56 21.58
C ALA A 64 -3.59 -3.39 20.65
N MET A 65 -3.67 -3.16 19.34
CA MET A 65 -2.83 -3.84 18.35
C MET A 65 -1.34 -3.61 18.59
N GLY A 66 -0.89 -2.36 18.76
CA GLY A 66 0.52 -2.08 19.03
C GLY A 66 1.05 -2.64 20.36
N LYS A 67 0.15 -3.00 21.28
CA LYS A 67 0.47 -3.55 22.61
C LYS A 67 0.31 -5.07 22.70
N LEU A 68 0.18 -5.75 21.55
CA LEU A 68 0.04 -7.20 21.53
C LEU A 68 1.23 -7.89 22.21
N PRO A 69 0.99 -8.95 23.00
CA PRO A 69 2.04 -9.77 23.57
C PRO A 69 2.79 -10.53 22.45
N PRO A 70 3.98 -11.12 22.72
CA PRO A 70 4.78 -11.79 21.70
C PRO A 70 4.01 -12.82 20.85
N ALA A 71 3.18 -13.65 21.47
CA ALA A 71 2.33 -14.60 20.75
C ALA A 71 1.30 -13.91 19.82
N GLY A 72 0.70 -12.80 20.29
CA GLY A 72 -0.18 -11.96 19.49
C GLY A 72 0.52 -11.33 18.29
N ARG A 73 1.74 -10.83 18.50
CA ARG A 73 2.58 -10.29 17.42
C ARG A 73 2.91 -11.35 16.38
N ILE A 74 3.30 -12.54 16.81
CA ILE A 74 3.61 -13.66 15.90
C ILE A 74 2.37 -14.06 15.10
N ALA A 75 1.18 -14.07 15.70
CA ALA A 75 -0.05 -14.37 14.97
C ALA A 75 -0.39 -13.31 13.93
N LEU A 76 -0.21 -12.02 14.26
CA LEU A 76 -0.39 -10.93 13.30
C LEU A 76 0.64 -11.02 12.15
N ILE A 77 1.90 -11.34 12.47
CA ILE A 77 2.95 -11.58 11.47
C ILE A 77 2.57 -12.76 10.58
N ALA A 78 2.15 -13.89 11.14
CA ALA A 78 1.75 -15.07 10.38
C ALA A 78 0.60 -14.77 9.39
N GLN A 79 -0.29 -13.85 9.75
CA GLN A 79 -1.42 -13.45 8.91
C GLN A 79 -1.01 -12.54 7.75
N HIS A 80 -0.15 -11.55 8.00
CA HIS A 80 0.13 -10.47 7.04
C HIS A 80 1.49 -10.59 6.32
N VAL A 81 2.46 -11.23 6.96
CA VAL A 81 3.87 -11.36 6.53
C VAL A 81 4.45 -12.71 7.01
N PRO A 82 3.85 -13.86 6.64
CA PRO A 82 4.34 -15.17 7.08
C PRO A 82 5.80 -15.43 6.69
N GLU A 83 6.28 -14.83 5.60
CA GLU A 83 7.67 -14.91 5.13
C GLU A 83 8.70 -14.35 6.13
N ARG A 84 8.27 -13.53 7.09
CA ARG A 84 9.14 -13.00 8.16
C ARG A 84 9.38 -14.00 9.28
N LEU A 85 8.57 -15.06 9.38
CA LEU A 85 8.72 -16.06 10.44
C LEU A 85 9.82 -17.07 10.08
N PRO A 86 10.81 -17.27 10.95
CA PRO A 86 11.95 -18.13 10.64
C PRO A 86 11.58 -19.62 10.70
N GLU A 87 12.03 -20.36 9.70
CA GLU A 87 11.79 -21.80 9.60
C GLU A 87 12.88 -22.64 10.28
N SER A 88 14.11 -22.13 10.38
CA SER A 88 15.26 -22.79 11.01
C SER A 88 16.28 -21.78 11.54
N GLY A 89 17.30 -22.25 12.28
CA GLY A 89 18.42 -21.40 12.72
C GLY A 89 18.03 -20.29 13.70
N ILE A 90 17.10 -20.59 14.63
CA ILE A 90 16.51 -19.59 15.51
C ILE A 90 17.48 -19.17 16.61
N THR A 91 17.67 -17.86 16.72
CA THR A 91 18.47 -17.21 17.76
C THR A 91 17.62 -16.11 18.43
N ALA A 92 18.00 -15.72 19.64
CA ALA A 92 17.33 -14.61 20.34
C ALA A 92 17.34 -13.30 19.52
N THR A 93 18.45 -13.01 18.83
CA THR A 93 18.56 -11.83 17.95
C THR A 93 17.61 -11.88 16.77
N LEU A 94 17.42 -13.06 16.17
CA LEU A 94 16.46 -13.25 15.09
C LEU A 94 15.02 -13.08 15.59
N VAL A 95 14.69 -13.64 16.76
CA VAL A 95 13.36 -13.49 17.36
C VAL A 95 13.05 -12.02 17.66
N GLN A 96 14.01 -11.28 18.22
CA GLN A 96 13.85 -9.85 18.45
C GLN A 96 13.56 -9.10 17.14
N ARG A 97 14.33 -9.37 16.08
CA ARG A 97 14.10 -8.77 14.76
C ARG A 97 12.71 -9.09 14.21
N VAL A 98 12.24 -10.33 14.36
CA VAL A 98 10.89 -10.73 13.92
C VAL A 98 9.81 -9.96 14.69
N LEU A 99 9.94 -9.85 16.01
CA LEU A 99 8.98 -9.17 16.87
C LEU A 99 9.01 -7.64 16.76
N GLU A 100 10.12 -7.07 16.27
CA GLU A 100 10.27 -5.64 16.00
C GLU A 100 9.95 -5.33 14.54
N GLU A 101 10.78 -5.75 13.59
CA GLU A 101 10.62 -5.42 12.17
C GLU A 101 9.43 -6.14 11.52
N GLY A 102 9.28 -7.44 11.78
CA GLY A 102 8.20 -8.23 11.19
C GLY A 102 6.84 -7.76 11.69
N PHE A 103 6.75 -7.43 12.98
CA PHE A 103 5.52 -6.90 13.57
C PHE A 103 5.16 -5.52 13.02
N GLN A 104 6.14 -4.63 12.89
CA GLN A 104 5.92 -3.31 12.29
C GLN A 104 5.49 -3.41 10.83
N GLU A 105 6.07 -4.34 10.05
CA GLU A 105 5.62 -4.58 8.68
C GLU A 105 4.19 -5.14 8.63
N ALA A 106 3.83 -6.04 9.56
CA ALA A 106 2.47 -6.56 9.65
C ALA A 106 1.45 -5.44 9.94
N LEU A 107 1.76 -4.55 10.89
CA LEU A 107 0.93 -3.38 11.19
C LEU A 107 0.83 -2.43 10.00
N ALA A 108 1.92 -2.19 9.28
CA ALA A 108 1.93 -1.36 8.08
C ALA A 108 1.04 -1.94 6.97
N ARG A 109 1.14 -3.25 6.69
CA ARG A 109 0.26 -3.93 5.72
C ARG A 109 -1.21 -3.86 6.13
N LEU A 110 -1.50 -4.01 7.43
CA LEU A 110 -2.85 -3.82 7.94
C LEU A 110 -3.32 -2.38 7.73
N ALA A 111 -2.51 -1.38 8.07
CA ALA A 111 -2.83 0.04 7.88
C ALA A 111 -3.11 0.40 6.42
N ASP A 112 -2.28 -0.10 5.48
CA ASP A 112 -2.48 0.06 4.04
C ASP A 112 -3.82 -0.54 3.59
N SER A 113 -4.15 -1.75 4.06
CA SER A 113 -5.42 -2.40 3.74
C SER A 113 -6.63 -1.63 4.26
N LEU A 114 -6.53 -1.01 5.44
CA LEU A 114 -7.58 -0.19 6.02
C LEU A 114 -7.69 1.16 5.30
N ALA A 115 -6.57 1.75 4.89
CA ALA A 115 -6.54 3.01 4.15
C ALA A 115 -7.25 2.94 2.78
N ALA A 116 -7.35 1.73 2.20
CA ALA A 116 -8.10 1.49 0.98
C ALA A 116 -9.63 1.66 1.14
N SER A 117 -10.16 1.53 2.37
CA SER A 117 -11.58 1.68 2.66
C SER A 117 -11.97 3.15 2.83
N SER A 118 -12.55 3.81 1.83
CA SER A 118 -12.92 5.25 1.88
C SER A 118 -14.17 5.57 2.73
N GLU A 119 -14.95 4.57 3.13
CA GLU A 119 -16.29 4.77 3.69
C GLU A 119 -16.33 5.07 5.20
N LYS A 120 -15.25 4.77 5.93
CA LYS A 120 -15.19 4.86 7.39
C LYS A 120 -14.12 5.82 7.86
N SER A 121 -14.32 6.41 9.03
CA SER A 121 -13.28 7.20 9.68
C SER A 121 -12.10 6.30 10.07
N GLU A 122 -10.91 6.87 10.16
CA GLU A 122 -9.70 6.12 10.55
C GLU A 122 -9.83 5.47 11.93
N THR A 123 -10.50 6.15 12.87
CA THR A 123 -10.71 5.63 14.22
C THR A 123 -11.64 4.42 14.21
N GLU A 124 -12.73 4.47 13.46
CA GLU A 124 -13.64 3.32 13.29
C GLU A 124 -12.94 2.13 12.64
N LEU A 125 -12.08 2.37 11.65
CA LEU A 125 -11.29 1.32 11.00
C LEU A 125 -10.32 0.64 11.98
N VAL A 126 -9.66 1.41 12.84
CA VAL A 126 -8.76 0.90 13.87
C VAL A 126 -9.52 0.10 14.92
N ASP A 127 -10.65 0.61 15.41
CA ASP A 127 -11.49 -0.08 16.39
C ASP A 127 -12.06 -1.39 15.82
N GLU A 128 -12.50 -1.37 14.56
CA GLU A 128 -12.98 -2.57 13.88
C GLU A 128 -11.86 -3.59 13.66
N ALA A 129 -10.64 -3.14 13.32
CA ALA A 129 -9.49 -4.02 13.18
C ALA A 129 -9.15 -4.70 14.51
N CYS A 130 -9.14 -3.95 15.62
CA CYS A 130 -8.93 -4.49 16.95
C CYS A 130 -9.98 -5.56 17.29
N ARG A 131 -11.27 -5.24 17.12
CA ARG A 131 -12.38 -6.18 17.37
C ARG A 131 -12.27 -7.44 16.52
N LYS A 132 -12.01 -7.29 15.21
CA LYS A 132 -11.85 -8.44 14.31
C LYS A 132 -10.70 -9.34 14.72
N PHE A 133 -9.59 -8.76 15.16
CA PHE A 133 -8.46 -9.55 15.65
C PHE A 133 -8.82 -10.30 16.93
N ASP A 134 -9.49 -9.65 17.87
CA ASP A 134 -9.94 -10.30 19.11
C ASP A 134 -10.94 -11.43 18.83
N ASP A 135 -11.92 -11.20 17.95
CA ASP A 135 -12.90 -12.20 17.52
C ASP A 135 -12.24 -13.40 16.83
N GLN A 136 -11.17 -13.15 16.05
CA GLN A 136 -10.43 -14.17 15.32
C GLN A 136 -9.24 -14.74 16.09
N ALA A 137 -8.93 -14.21 17.27
CA ALA A 137 -7.72 -14.55 18.02
C ALA A 137 -7.56 -16.07 18.21
N PRO A 138 -8.59 -16.86 18.57
CA PRO A 138 -8.44 -18.32 18.72
C PRO A 138 -8.05 -19.04 17.43
N HIS A 139 -8.43 -18.51 16.27
CA HIS A 139 -8.04 -19.08 14.98
C HIS A 139 -6.62 -18.66 14.59
N LEU A 140 -6.30 -17.37 14.75
CA LEU A 140 -4.97 -16.82 14.45
C LEU A 140 -3.90 -17.44 15.34
N MET A 141 -4.17 -17.65 16.64
CA MET A 141 -3.26 -18.35 17.54
C MET A 141 -3.01 -19.79 17.06
N ARG A 142 -4.04 -20.51 16.62
CA ARG A 142 -3.88 -21.88 16.10
C ARG A 142 -3.04 -21.92 14.82
N LEU A 143 -3.26 -20.99 13.90
CA LEU A 143 -2.46 -20.86 12.67
C LEU A 143 -0.98 -20.59 12.99
N ALA A 144 -0.73 -19.75 13.97
CA ALA A 144 0.62 -19.37 14.38
C ALA A 144 1.24 -20.31 15.42
N GLN A 145 0.51 -21.33 15.89
CA GLN A 145 0.88 -22.15 17.05
C GLN A 145 2.27 -22.76 16.90
N THR A 146 2.58 -23.34 15.73
CA THR A 146 3.89 -23.94 15.46
C THR A 146 5.03 -22.92 15.54
N HIS A 147 4.80 -21.68 15.13
CA HIS A 147 5.78 -20.61 15.26
C HIS A 147 5.88 -20.11 16.69
N ILE A 148 4.75 -19.99 17.40
CA ILE A 148 4.71 -19.58 18.80
C ILE A 148 5.51 -20.58 19.63
N GLU A 149 5.22 -21.88 19.56
CA GLU A 149 5.94 -22.92 20.30
C GLU A 149 7.44 -22.92 20.03
N ARG A 150 7.82 -22.66 18.77
CA ARG A 150 9.21 -22.63 18.35
C ARG A 150 9.96 -21.39 18.84
N LEU A 151 9.30 -20.23 18.86
CA LEU A 151 9.90 -18.95 19.23
C LEU A 151 9.81 -18.66 20.73
N GLN A 152 8.86 -19.28 21.44
CA GLN A 152 8.59 -19.09 22.87
C GLN A 152 9.79 -19.21 23.80
N PRO A 153 10.75 -20.14 23.59
CA PRO A 153 11.94 -20.25 24.42
C PRO A 153 12.84 -18.99 24.41
N HIS A 154 12.63 -18.07 23.47
CA HIS A 154 13.47 -16.89 23.24
C HIS A 154 12.81 -15.56 23.66
N PHE A 155 11.64 -15.59 24.32
CA PHE A 155 10.95 -14.37 24.79
C PHE A 155 11.44 -13.84 26.15
N ALA A 156 12.52 -14.41 26.68
CA ALA A 156 13.08 -14.09 28.00
C ALA A 156 13.75 -12.71 28.06
#